data_AF-A0A920GNL6-F1
#
_entry.id   AF-A0A920GNL6-F1
#
_cell.length_a   1.000
_cell.length_b   1.000
_cell.length_c   1.000
_cell.angle_alpha   90.00
_cell.angle_beta   90.00
_cell.angle_gamma   90.00
#
_symmetry.space_group_name_H-M   'P 1'
#
loop_
_entity.id
_entity.type
_entity.pdbx_description
1 polymer ?
#
loop_
_entity_poly.entity_id
_entity_poly.type
_entity_poly.pdbx_seq_one_letter_code
_entity_poly.pdbx_strand_id
1 'polypeptide(L)' 'MGPEQGAVLPGMTVVCGDSHTSTHGAAGALAHGIGTSEVEHVLATQCLIQRKMKNFALK' A
#
# COMPACT_ATOMS: atom_id res chain seq x y z
N MET A 1 3.83 12.08 5.00
CA MET A 1 5.16 11.70 4.50
C MET A 1 4.98 10.57 3.52
N GLY A 2 4.80 10.90 2.25
CA GLY A 2 4.54 9.91 1.21
C GLY A 2 4.68 10.48 -0.20
N PRO A 3 3.59 10.91 -0.86
CA PRO A 3 3.67 11.36 -2.25
C PRO A 3 4.46 12.66 -2.38
N GLU A 4 4.32 13.58 -1.41
CA GLU A 4 4.96 14.90 -1.48
C GLU A 4 6.50 14.86 -1.52
N GLN A 5 7.11 13.77 -1.08
CA GLN A 5 8.56 13.57 -1.06
C GLN A 5 9.06 12.68 -2.21
N GLY A 6 8.18 12.27 -3.12
CA GLY A 6 8.51 11.30 -4.17
C GLY A 6 8.71 9.87 -3.65
N ALA A 7 8.27 9.57 -2.41
CA ALA A 7 8.40 8.23 -1.83
C ALA A 7 7.34 7.24 -2.37
N VAL A 8 6.30 7.74 -3.06
CA VAL A 8 5.29 6.93 -3.74
C VAL A 8 5.20 7.35 -5.20
N LEU A 9 5.32 6.36 -6.09
CA LEU A 9 5.25 6.51 -7.53
C LEU A 9 4.20 5.56 -8.13
N PRO A 10 3.66 5.87 -9.32
CA PRO A 10 2.72 4.99 -10.01
C PRO A 10 3.28 3.57 -10.19
N GLY A 11 2.43 2.56 -9.98
CA GLY A 11 2.80 1.14 -10.12
C GLY A 11 3.49 0.51 -8.91
N MET A 12 3.76 1.27 -7.85
CA MET A 12 4.29 0.72 -6.59
C MET A 12 3.21 0.00 -5.78
N THR A 13 3.64 -0.93 -4.93
CA THR A 13 2.85 -1.45 -3.81
C THR A 13 3.31 -0.77 -2.53
N VAL A 14 2.38 -0.12 -1.81
CA VAL A 14 2.69 0.68 -0.62
C VAL A 14 1.88 0.14 0.56
N VAL A 15 2.56 -0.29 1.62
CA VAL A 15 1.92 -0.85 2.82
C VAL A 15 2.51 -0.22 4.07
N CYS A 16 1.65 0.18 5.00
CA CYS A 16 2.03 0.74 6.29
C CYS A 16 1.04 0.27 7.37
N GLY A 17 1.46 0.34 8.64
CA GLY A 17 0.59 0.07 9.80
C GLY A 17 -0.45 1.17 10.08
N ASP A 18 -0.89 1.91 9.05
CA ASP A 18 -1.84 3.01 9.13
C ASP A 18 -3.08 2.71 8.27
N SER A 19 -4.26 2.95 8.81
CA SER A 19 -5.52 2.65 8.12
C SER A 19 -5.80 3.56 6.91
N HIS A 20 -5.16 4.73 6.84
CA HIS A 20 -5.31 5.72 5.77
C HIS A 20 -4.23 5.59 4.69
N THR A 21 -3.43 4.51 4.72
CA THR A 21 -2.44 4.20 3.68
C THR A 21 -3.04 4.24 2.26
N SER A 22 -4.34 3.95 2.12
CA SER A 22 -5.12 4.07 0.88
C SER A 22 -5.05 5.45 0.21
N THR A 23 -4.74 6.52 0.94
CA THR A 23 -4.52 7.87 0.41
C THR A 23 -3.44 7.89 -0.68
N HIS A 24 -2.40 7.06 -0.53
CA HIS A 24 -1.31 6.96 -1.51
C HIS A 24 -1.75 6.33 -2.85
N GLY A 25 -2.93 5.69 -2.89
CA GLY A 25 -3.52 5.17 -4.12
C GLY A 25 -3.85 6.26 -5.15
N ALA A 26 -4.03 7.51 -4.71
CA ALA A 26 -4.20 8.66 -5.61
C ALA A 26 -3.00 8.88 -6.55
N ALA A 27 -1.81 8.41 -6.16
CA ALA A 27 -0.60 8.44 -7.00
C ALA A 27 -0.52 7.26 -8.00
N GLY A 28 -1.58 6.45 -8.15
CA GLY A 28 -1.57 5.28 -9.03
C GLY A 28 -0.81 4.06 -8.45
N ALA A 29 -0.67 4.01 -7.13
CA ALA A 29 -0.05 2.89 -6.41
C ALA A 29 -1.12 1.95 -5.81
N LEU A 30 -0.78 0.67 -5.62
CA LEU A 30 -1.57 -0.25 -4.81
C LEU A 30 -1.25 0.00 -3.33
N ALA A 31 -2.09 0.78 -2.65
CA ALA A 31 -1.80 1.22 -1.28
C ALA A 31 -2.90 0.80 -0.28
N HIS A 32 -2.52 0.08 0.78
CA HIS A 32 -3.46 -0.30 1.83
C HIS A 32 -2.76 -0.52 3.19
N GLY A 33 -3.52 -0.34 4.27
CA GLY A 33 -3.03 -0.61 5.62
C GLY A 33 -2.86 -2.12 5.85
N ILE A 34 -1.91 -2.48 6.72
CA ILE A 34 -1.65 -3.86 7.15
C ILE A 34 -1.45 -3.94 8.67
N GLY A 35 -1.67 -5.12 9.25
CA GLY A 35 -1.48 -5.34 10.69
C GLY A 35 -0.01 -5.35 11.09
N THR A 36 0.28 -5.26 12.39
CA THR A 36 1.65 -5.22 12.93
C THR A 36 2.47 -6.47 12.57
N SER A 37 1.87 -7.66 12.64
CA SER A 37 2.52 -8.91 12.22
C SER A 37 2.84 -8.95 10.72
N GLU A 38 2.01 -8.33 9.90
CA GLU A 38 2.27 -8.20 8.46
C GLU A 38 3.37 -7.18 8.21
N VAL A 39 3.43 -6.07 8.97
CA VAL A 39 4.52 -5.09 8.88
C VAL A 39 5.86 -5.77 9.18
N GLU A 40 5.94 -6.54 10.26
CA GLU A 40 7.15 -7.31 10.60
C GLU A 40 7.54 -8.25 9.45
N HIS A 41 6.57 -8.98 8.88
CA HIS A 41 6.82 -9.87 7.75
C HIS A 41 7.33 -9.11 6.52
N VAL A 42 6.71 -7.99 6.16
CA VAL A 42 7.11 -7.16 5.01
C VAL A 42 8.51 -6.60 5.21
N LEU A 43 8.84 -6.13 6.42
CA LEU A 43 10.19 -5.66 6.73
C LEU A 43 11.23 -6.78 6.61
N ALA A 44 10.88 -8.01 6.99
CA ALA A 44 11.77 -9.16 6.90
C ALA A 44 11.95 -9.71 5.48
N THR A 45 10.90 -9.73 4.65
CA THR A 45 10.87 -10.49 3.38
C THR A 45 10.65 -9.64 2.14
N GLN A 46 10.27 -8.37 2.30
CA GLN A 46 9.81 -7.49 1.21
C GLN A 46 8.66 -8.08 0.38
N CYS A 47 7.93 -9.04 0.96
CA CYS A 47 6.81 -9.73 0.34
C CYS A 47 5.58 -9.65 1.25
N LEU A 48 4.39 -9.69 0.66
CA LEU A 48 3.13 -9.82 1.40
C LEU A 48 2.19 -10.75 0.65
N ILE A 49 1.64 -11.73 1.34
CA ILE A 49 0.62 -12.61 0.77
C ILE A 49 -0.72 -11.88 0.83
N GLN A 50 -1.25 -11.52 -0.34
CA GLN A 50 -2.57 -10.90 -0.44
C GLN A 50 -3.45 -11.61 -1.46
N ARG A 51 -4.76 -11.64 -1.15
CA ARG A 51 -5.76 -12.03 -2.14
C ARG A 51 -5.95 -10.86 -3.10
N LYS A 52 -6.07 -11.15 -4.40
CA LYS A 52 -6.35 -10.12 -5.40
C LYS A 52 -7.65 -9.39 -5.06
N MET A 53 -7.56 -8.08 -4.86
CA MET A 53 -8.71 -7.21 -4.60
C MET A 53 -9.57 -7.05 -5.86
N LYS A 54 -10.88 -6.87 -5.66
CA LYS A 54 -11.81 -6.53 -6.73
C LYS A 54 -11.64 -5.06 -7.10
N ASN A 55 -11.71 -4.73 -8.39
CA ASN A 55 -11.76 -3.35 -8.86
C ASN A 55 -13.23 -2.91 -8.97
N PHE A 56 -13.63 -1.92 -8.17
CA PHE A 56 -14.96 -1.31 -8.20
C PHE A 56 -14.89 0.07 -8.87
N ALA A 57 -14.56 0.10 -10.16
CA ALA A 57 -14.41 1.35 -10.90
C ALA A 57 -15.70 2.19 -10.84
N LEU A 58 -15.57 3.43 -10.37
CA LEU A 58 -16.62 4.45 -10.44
C LEU A 58 -16.43 5.20 -11.77
N LYS A 59 -17.52 5.39 -12.52
CA LYS A 59 -17.54 6.13 -13.79
C LYS A 59 -17.91 7.59 -13.56
#